data_AF-A0A8J8GCS5-F1
#
_entry.id   AF-A0A8J8GCS5-F1
#
_cell.length_a   1.000
_cell.length_b   1.000
_cell.length_c   1.000
_cell.angle_alpha   90.00
_cell.angle_beta   90.00
_cell.angle_gamma   90.00
#
_symmetry.space_group_name_H-M   'P 1'
#
loop_
_entity.id
_entity.type
_entity.pdbx_description
1 polymer ?
#
loop_
_entity_poly.entity_id
_entity_poly.type
_entity_poly.pdbx_seq_one_letter_code
_entity_poly.pdbx_strand_id
1 'polypeptide(L)'
;NSQNDLNAKDVITYHIYDNGTIEKHIPKIIKTGFENKYKYIYHDNNNKEHEICIVDWLEIDKIKREKPNPSSVTAGYISHESFNIAGVNQKDVYKYSDGTVIASGEAGEGGGTIKIKYVKAGGKAIIIKVPEPLIYNSGDVKINLKFENTIRTYMGRDHFAALIGALAKCGLALVSEGSAMKDGTCFPSVTHTNGESIDSDYFTLNDTQKYINTMVDYGFTTIYYKPGMGLKKPVKAAIFSEDKHHKKHLHCGAKSITVTEK
;
A
#
# COMPACT_ATOMS: atom_id res chain seq x y z
N ASN A 1 9.70 -0.71 -23.52
CA ASN A 1 8.60 0.01 -24.22
C ASN A 1 7.88 1.05 -23.36
N SER A 2 8.49 1.58 -22.29
CA SER A 2 7.78 2.28 -21.20
C SER A 2 7.52 3.79 -21.37
N GLN A 3 8.07 4.46 -22.40
CA GLN A 3 7.88 5.91 -22.56
C GLN A 3 6.69 6.31 -23.46
N ASN A 4 6.27 5.45 -24.40
CA ASN A 4 5.19 5.81 -25.34
C ASN A 4 3.78 5.67 -24.74
N ASP A 5 3.62 4.91 -23.66
CA ASP A 5 2.31 4.64 -23.07
C ASP A 5 1.84 5.75 -22.12
N LEU A 6 2.77 6.56 -21.58
CA LEU A 6 2.43 7.61 -20.61
C LEU A 6 1.52 8.68 -21.23
N ASN A 7 1.59 8.95 -22.54
CA ASN A 7 0.76 9.93 -23.25
C ASN A 7 -0.68 9.44 -23.59
N ALA A 8 -1.14 8.30 -23.09
CA ALA A 8 -2.49 7.81 -23.37
C ALA A 8 -3.57 8.76 -22.81
N LYS A 9 -4.46 9.26 -23.68
CA LYS A 9 -5.58 10.16 -23.31
C LYS A 9 -6.86 9.42 -22.87
N ASP A 10 -6.90 8.10 -23.11
CA ASP A 10 -8.09 7.27 -22.99
C ASP A 10 -7.85 6.10 -22.01
N VAL A 11 -7.23 6.38 -20.87
CA VAL A 11 -7.02 5.47 -19.75
C VAL A 11 -7.59 6.12 -18.48
N ILE A 12 -8.14 5.33 -17.56
CA ILE A 12 -8.59 5.87 -16.28
C ILE A 12 -7.38 6.46 -15.55
N THR A 13 -7.47 7.74 -15.21
CA THR A 13 -6.32 8.52 -14.73
C THR A 13 -6.58 9.09 -13.34
N TYR A 14 -5.65 8.85 -12.43
CA TYR A 14 -5.60 9.53 -11.15
C TYR A 14 -4.83 10.85 -11.30
N HIS A 15 -5.49 11.96 -10.98
CA HIS A 15 -4.89 13.28 -10.86
C HIS A 15 -4.67 13.57 -9.37
N ILE A 16 -3.41 13.70 -8.97
CA ILE A 16 -2.98 13.87 -7.58
C ILE A 16 -2.39 15.26 -7.45
N TYR A 17 -3.01 16.13 -6.65
CA TYR A 17 -2.61 17.53 -6.54
C TYR A 17 -1.81 17.78 -5.27
N ASP A 18 -0.81 18.68 -5.33
CA ASP A 18 0.04 19.04 -4.19
C ASP A 18 -0.72 19.44 -2.90
N ASN A 19 -1.93 19.97 -3.07
CA ASN A 19 -2.82 20.35 -1.97
C ASN A 19 -3.49 19.16 -1.24
N GLY A 20 -3.22 17.92 -1.66
CA GLY A 20 -3.81 16.71 -1.08
C GLY A 20 -5.07 16.19 -1.78
N THR A 21 -5.57 16.91 -2.80
CA THR A 21 -6.75 16.48 -3.57
C THR A 21 -6.38 15.33 -4.52
N ILE A 22 -7.26 14.35 -4.63
CA ILE A 22 -7.13 13.25 -5.59
C ILE A 22 -8.43 13.16 -6.39
N GLU A 23 -8.31 13.22 -7.71
CA GLU A 23 -9.39 12.99 -8.64
C GLU A 23 -9.12 11.75 -9.48
N LYS A 24 -10.18 11.05 -9.86
CA LYS A 24 -10.13 9.90 -10.77
C LYS A 24 -10.99 10.20 -11.98
N HIS A 25 -10.33 10.42 -13.11
CA HIS A 25 -10.94 10.81 -14.38
C HIS A 25 -11.22 9.54 -15.19
N ILE A 26 -12.48 9.31 -15.53
CA ILE A 26 -12.92 8.13 -16.27
C ILE A 26 -13.27 8.53 -17.71
N PRO A 27 -12.47 8.15 -18.72
CA PRO A 27 -12.77 8.50 -20.10
C PRO A 27 -14.03 7.77 -20.59
N LYS A 28 -14.77 8.40 -21.51
CA LYS A 28 -15.97 7.82 -22.12
C LYS A 28 -15.68 6.51 -22.88
N ILE A 29 -14.50 6.43 -23.48
CA ILE A 29 -14.02 5.27 -24.21
C ILE A 29 -12.62 4.97 -23.67
N ILE A 30 -12.39 3.74 -23.23
CA ILE A 30 -11.05 3.29 -22.85
C ILE A 30 -10.38 2.71 -24.09
N LYS A 31 -9.16 3.16 -24.39
CA LYS A 31 -8.39 2.66 -25.52
C LYS A 31 -8.06 1.18 -25.31
N THR A 32 -8.14 0.41 -26.40
CA THR A 32 -7.77 -1.01 -26.39
C THR A 32 -6.37 -1.23 -25.84
N GLY A 33 -6.25 -2.13 -24.86
CA GLY A 33 -5.01 -2.40 -24.12
C GLY A 33 -4.88 -1.65 -22.78
N PHE A 34 -5.81 -0.74 -22.46
CA PHE A 34 -5.84 0.04 -21.21
C PHE A 34 -7.01 -0.31 -20.28
N GLU A 35 -7.82 -1.30 -20.63
CA GLU A 35 -9.04 -1.69 -19.90
C GLU A 35 -8.76 -2.00 -18.42
N ASN A 36 -7.62 -2.64 -18.15
CA ASN A 36 -7.19 -3.04 -16.80
C ASN A 36 -6.01 -2.22 -16.29
N LYS A 37 -5.86 -0.96 -16.74
CA LYS A 37 -4.75 -0.09 -16.37
C LYS A 37 -5.23 1.20 -15.71
N TYR A 38 -4.45 1.68 -14.75
CA TYR A 38 -4.56 3.04 -14.22
C TYR A 38 -3.31 3.82 -14.56
N LYS A 39 -3.50 5.08 -14.96
CA LYS A 39 -2.45 6.09 -15.05
C LYS A 39 -2.45 6.96 -13.80
N TYR A 40 -1.28 7.35 -13.32
CA TYR A 40 -1.14 8.25 -12.17
C TYR A 40 -0.34 9.49 -12.60
N ILE A 41 -0.94 10.67 -12.43
CA ILE A 41 -0.35 11.98 -12.72
C ILE A 41 -0.31 12.79 -11.43
N TYR A 42 0.85 13.34 -11.11
CA TYR A 42 1.00 14.31 -10.03
C TYR A 42 1.02 15.74 -10.59
N HIS A 43 0.32 16.65 -9.94
CA HIS A 43 0.28 18.08 -10.25
C HIS A 43 1.05 18.81 -9.15
N ASP A 44 2.18 19.43 -9.52
CA ASP A 44 3.01 20.18 -8.58
C ASP A 44 2.31 21.48 -8.10
N ASN A 45 2.98 22.25 -7.24
CA ASN A 45 2.44 23.51 -6.72
C ASN A 45 2.22 24.60 -7.79
N ASN A 46 2.81 24.46 -8.98
CA ASN A 46 2.60 25.32 -10.14
C ASN A 46 1.57 24.72 -11.11
N ASN A 47 0.89 23.64 -10.72
CA ASN A 47 -0.04 22.87 -11.53
C ASN A 47 0.59 22.30 -12.81
N LYS A 48 1.90 22.03 -12.77
CA LYS A 48 2.60 21.29 -13.82
C LYS A 48 2.33 19.80 -13.65
N GLU A 49 2.02 19.14 -14.76
CA GLU A 49 1.76 17.70 -14.78
C GLU A 49 3.05 16.87 -14.80
N HIS A 50 3.05 15.82 -14.01
CA HIS A 50 4.10 14.82 -13.90
C HIS A 50 3.48 13.43 -14.09
N GLU A 51 3.69 12.83 -15.25
CA GLU A 51 3.22 11.47 -15.53
C GLU A 51 4.11 10.45 -14.80
N ILE A 52 3.58 9.88 -13.70
CA ILE A 52 4.38 9.09 -12.77
C ILE A 52 4.51 7.65 -13.26
N CYS A 53 3.37 6.99 -13.50
CA CYS A 53 3.36 5.61 -13.98
C CYS A 53 2.01 5.19 -14.57
N ILE A 54 2.02 4.05 -15.26
CA ILE A 54 0.84 3.27 -15.62
C ILE A 54 1.02 1.88 -15.05
N VAL A 55 0.00 1.37 -14.38
CA VAL A 55 0.04 0.05 -13.72
C VAL A 55 -1.20 -0.76 -14.04
N ASP A 56 -1.03 -2.07 -14.08
CA ASP A 56 -2.14 -3.01 -14.13
C ASP A 56 -2.86 -3.04 -12.78
N TRP A 57 -4.19 -3.09 -12.84
CA TRP A 57 -5.03 -3.35 -11.69
C TRP A 57 -5.65 -4.74 -11.78
N LEU A 58 -6.01 -5.29 -10.63
CA LEU A 58 -6.76 -6.53 -10.54
C LEU A 58 -7.87 -6.39 -9.50
N GLU A 59 -8.99 -7.03 -9.76
CA GLU A 59 -10.10 -7.12 -8.83
C GLU A 59 -9.95 -8.36 -7.95
N ILE A 60 -10.08 -8.18 -6.64
CA ILE A 60 -10.13 -9.26 -5.65
C ILE A 60 -11.44 -9.21 -4.87
N ASP A 61 -11.83 -10.34 -4.28
CA ASP A 61 -12.76 -10.31 -3.17
C ASP A 61 -12.11 -9.56 -2.01
N LYS A 62 -12.85 -8.61 -1.41
CA LYS A 62 -12.37 -7.99 -0.16
C LYS A 62 -12.21 -9.05 0.90
N ILE A 63 -11.10 -8.98 1.62
CA ILE A 63 -10.83 -9.87 2.75
C ILE A 63 -10.72 -9.07 4.05
N LYS A 64 -10.89 -9.80 5.15
CA LYS A 64 -10.60 -9.33 6.50
C LYS A 64 -9.91 -10.43 7.27
N ARG A 65 -9.08 -10.04 8.25
CA ARG A 65 -8.57 -10.98 9.24
C ARG A 65 -9.72 -11.49 10.10
N GLU A 66 -9.74 -12.79 10.35
CA GLU A 66 -10.63 -13.42 11.33
C GLU A 66 -9.83 -13.77 12.60
N LYS A 67 -10.41 -13.45 13.76
CA LYS A 67 -9.88 -13.85 15.08
C LYS A 67 -10.78 -14.93 15.68
N PRO A 68 -10.25 -15.83 16.54
CA PRO A 68 -8.86 -15.92 16.97
C PRO A 68 -7.93 -16.47 15.86
N ASN A 69 -6.61 -16.31 16.05
CA ASN A 69 -5.63 -16.92 15.16
C ASN A 69 -5.73 -18.47 15.26
N PRO A 70 -5.66 -19.22 14.14
CA PRO A 70 -5.70 -20.67 14.18
C PRO A 70 -4.49 -21.27 14.91
N SER A 71 -4.72 -22.34 15.68
CA SER A 71 -3.65 -23.15 16.28
C SER A 71 -3.03 -24.12 15.26
N SER A 72 -3.84 -24.65 14.35
CA SER A 72 -3.45 -25.60 13.31
C SER A 72 -4.01 -25.19 11.94
N VAL A 73 -3.46 -25.79 10.87
CA VAL A 73 -4.00 -25.69 9.51
C VAL A 73 -4.90 -26.90 9.30
N THR A 74 -6.17 -26.67 9.02
CA THR A 74 -7.13 -27.75 8.77
C THR A 74 -6.90 -28.33 7.37
N ALA A 75 -7.00 -29.65 7.21
CA ALA A 75 -6.97 -30.30 5.90
C ALA A 75 -8.12 -29.80 4.99
N GLY A 76 -7.98 -29.99 3.67
CA GLY A 76 -8.99 -29.58 2.68
C GLY A 76 -8.69 -28.25 1.97
N TYR A 77 -7.48 -27.70 2.10
CA TYR A 77 -7.02 -26.62 1.24
C TYR A 77 -6.92 -27.10 -0.20
N ILE A 78 -7.27 -26.24 -1.16
CA ILE A 78 -7.19 -26.50 -2.59
C ILE A 78 -5.88 -26.02 -3.21
N SER A 79 -5.11 -25.21 -2.48
CA SER A 79 -3.79 -24.73 -2.89
C SER A 79 -2.92 -24.48 -1.67
N HIS A 80 -1.63 -24.78 -1.81
CA HIS A 80 -0.58 -24.49 -0.82
C HIS A 80 0.64 -23.92 -1.54
N GLU A 81 1.16 -22.82 -1.03
CA GLU A 81 2.37 -22.15 -1.52
C GLU A 81 3.35 -21.96 -0.35
N SER A 82 4.64 -22.24 -0.58
CA SER A 82 5.70 -22.03 0.41
C SER A 82 6.71 -20.98 -0.07
N PHE A 83 7.19 -20.16 0.85
CA PHE A 83 8.11 -19.05 0.61
C PHE A 83 9.41 -19.28 1.37
N ASN A 84 10.52 -19.45 0.63
CA ASN A 84 11.87 -19.50 1.18
C ASN A 84 12.70 -18.33 0.66
N ILE A 85 12.31 -17.12 1.06
CA ILE A 85 12.94 -15.86 0.65
C ILE A 85 13.57 -15.24 1.90
N ALA A 86 14.86 -14.88 1.81
CA ALA A 86 15.57 -14.21 2.89
C ALA A 86 14.86 -12.90 3.27
N GLY A 87 14.75 -12.64 4.58
CA GLY A 87 14.06 -11.45 5.11
C GLY A 87 12.53 -11.53 5.13
N VAL A 88 11.90 -12.43 4.36
CA VAL A 88 10.44 -12.55 4.30
C VAL A 88 9.91 -13.43 5.44
N ASN A 89 9.01 -12.86 6.26
CA ASN A 89 8.42 -13.56 7.40
C ASN A 89 7.40 -14.63 7.02
N GLN A 90 6.60 -14.43 5.96
CA GLN A 90 5.63 -15.42 5.50
C GLN A 90 6.35 -16.66 4.99
N LYS A 91 5.92 -17.85 5.42
CA LYS A 91 6.49 -19.14 5.03
C LYS A 91 5.51 -20.01 4.26
N ASP A 92 4.24 -20.05 4.66
CA ASP A 92 3.24 -20.87 3.97
C ASP A 92 1.91 -20.13 3.83
N VAL A 93 1.20 -20.41 2.73
CA VAL A 93 -0.16 -19.94 2.47
C VAL A 93 -1.01 -21.11 2.01
N TYR A 94 -2.14 -21.31 2.68
CA TYR A 94 -3.14 -22.34 2.39
C TYR A 94 -4.44 -21.67 1.96
N LYS A 95 -4.95 -22.01 0.79
CA LYS A 95 -6.18 -21.44 0.23
C LYS A 95 -7.27 -22.51 0.16
N TYR A 96 -8.49 -22.14 0.56
CA TYR A 96 -9.65 -23.03 0.60
C TYR A 96 -10.70 -22.62 -0.44
N SER A 97 -11.58 -23.54 -0.82
CA SER A 97 -12.60 -23.33 -1.87
C SER A 97 -13.66 -22.28 -1.51
N ASP A 98 -13.88 -22.03 -0.22
CA ASP A 98 -14.76 -20.96 0.28
C ASP A 98 -14.10 -19.56 0.21
N GLY A 99 -12.83 -19.49 -0.21
CA GLY A 99 -12.03 -18.27 -0.23
C GLY A 99 -11.37 -17.93 1.10
N THR A 100 -11.42 -18.82 2.10
CA THR A 100 -10.58 -18.72 3.29
C THR A 100 -9.11 -18.84 2.89
N VAL A 101 -8.26 -18.03 3.52
CA VAL A 101 -6.80 -18.12 3.40
C VAL A 101 -6.19 -18.21 4.80
N ILE A 102 -5.30 -19.17 5.02
CA ILE A 102 -4.46 -19.23 6.22
C ILE A 102 -3.03 -18.99 5.80
N ALA A 103 -2.40 -17.93 6.31
CA ALA A 103 -0.98 -17.67 6.13
C ALA A 103 -0.22 -17.95 7.43
N SER A 104 0.97 -18.54 7.34
CA SER A 104 1.82 -18.82 8.49
C SER A 104 3.28 -18.46 8.24
N GLY A 105 4.00 -18.20 9.32
CA GLY A 105 5.40 -17.80 9.28
C GLY A 105 5.82 -17.12 10.58
N GLU A 106 6.91 -16.36 10.51
CA GLU A 106 7.45 -15.64 11.66
C GLU A 106 6.57 -14.44 12.05
N ALA A 107 6.38 -14.19 13.34
CA ALA A 107 5.55 -13.09 13.85
C ALA A 107 6.19 -11.69 13.75
N GLY A 108 7.33 -11.56 13.06
CA GLY A 108 8.13 -10.34 13.06
C GLY A 108 8.60 -9.97 14.46
N GLU A 109 8.36 -8.72 14.88
CA GLU A 109 8.76 -8.21 16.20
C GLU A 109 8.12 -8.95 17.40
N GLY A 110 7.05 -9.71 17.18
CA GLY A 110 6.42 -10.52 18.22
C GLY A 110 7.19 -11.78 18.61
N GLY A 111 8.11 -12.23 17.76
CA GLY A 111 8.85 -13.49 17.93
C GLY A 111 8.00 -14.75 17.73
N GLY A 112 8.67 -15.86 17.41
CA GLY A 112 8.02 -17.15 17.18
C GLY A 112 7.23 -17.23 15.87
N THR A 113 6.40 -18.27 15.76
CA THR A 113 5.60 -18.57 14.57
C THR A 113 4.13 -18.33 14.84
N ILE A 114 3.43 -17.70 13.90
CA ILE A 114 2.00 -17.43 13.98
C ILE A 114 1.27 -17.93 12.72
N LYS A 115 -0.05 -18.09 12.86
CA LYS A 115 -0.97 -18.33 11.74
C LYS A 115 -2.03 -17.24 11.76
N ILE A 116 -2.34 -16.67 10.60
CA ILE A 116 -3.39 -15.67 10.43
C ILE A 116 -4.42 -16.22 9.46
N LYS A 117 -5.69 -16.19 9.88
CA LYS A 117 -6.84 -16.54 9.03
C LYS A 117 -7.41 -15.28 8.40
N TYR A 118 -7.69 -15.36 7.11
CA TYR A 118 -8.40 -14.36 6.33
C TYR A 118 -9.66 -14.99 5.75
N VAL A 119 -10.75 -14.22 5.75
CA VAL A 119 -12.03 -14.62 5.18
C VAL A 119 -12.59 -13.49 4.32
N LYS A 120 -13.51 -13.80 3.41
CA LYS A 120 -14.19 -12.77 2.61
C LYS A 120 -14.93 -11.79 3.52
N ALA A 121 -14.78 -10.50 3.24
CA ALA A 121 -15.45 -9.42 3.93
C ALA A 121 -16.72 -8.93 3.20
N GLY A 122 -17.00 -9.49 2.02
CA GLY A 122 -18.07 -9.03 1.14
C GLY A 122 -17.63 -7.87 0.25
N GLY A 123 -18.08 -7.88 -1.01
CA GLY A 123 -17.71 -6.90 -2.01
C GLY A 123 -16.33 -7.12 -2.62
N LYS A 124 -15.93 -6.17 -3.47
CA LYS A 124 -14.70 -6.22 -4.26
C LYS A 124 -13.73 -5.11 -3.86
N ALA A 125 -12.44 -5.37 -4.01
CA ALA A 125 -11.39 -4.37 -3.94
C ALA A 125 -10.61 -4.37 -5.24
N ILE A 126 -10.18 -3.20 -5.67
CA ILE A 126 -9.25 -3.05 -6.80
C ILE A 126 -7.89 -2.70 -6.21
N ILE A 127 -6.93 -3.57 -6.45
CA ILE A 127 -5.54 -3.38 -6.04
C ILE A 127 -4.65 -3.29 -7.27
N ILE A 128 -3.49 -2.67 -7.11
CA ILE A 128 -2.44 -2.56 -8.13
C ILE A 128 -1.18 -3.25 -7.64
N LYS A 129 -0.34 -3.70 -8.58
CA LYS A 129 1.06 -4.02 -8.26
C LYS A 129 1.86 -2.73 -8.30
N VAL A 130 2.48 -2.35 -7.19
CA VAL A 130 3.31 -1.15 -7.13
C VAL A 130 4.55 -1.35 -8.02
N PRO A 131 4.95 -0.38 -8.86
CA PRO A 131 6.19 -0.47 -9.61
C PRO A 131 7.38 -0.61 -8.68
N GLU A 132 8.28 -1.52 -9.00
CA GLU A 132 9.43 -1.81 -8.14
C GLU A 132 10.74 -1.84 -8.96
N PRO A 133 11.66 -0.88 -8.73
CA PRO A 133 11.45 0.34 -7.94
C PRO A 133 10.50 1.32 -8.65
N LEU A 134 9.80 2.16 -7.88
CA LEU A 134 9.11 3.35 -8.39
C LEU A 134 10.06 4.53 -8.28
N ILE A 135 10.53 5.03 -9.43
CA ILE A 135 11.48 6.15 -9.50
C ILE A 135 10.96 7.18 -10.49
N TYR A 136 10.71 8.39 -10.01
CA TYR A 136 10.43 9.57 -10.81
C TYR A 136 11.15 10.77 -10.20
N ASN A 137 12.05 11.40 -10.95
CA ASN A 137 12.80 12.57 -10.49
C ASN A 137 12.83 13.60 -11.63
N SER A 138 12.17 14.74 -11.43
CA SER A 138 12.10 15.83 -12.41
C SER A 138 11.97 17.18 -11.71
N GLY A 139 13.04 17.98 -11.74
CA GLY A 139 13.11 19.23 -10.99
C GLY A 139 13.01 18.96 -9.49
N ASP A 140 12.06 19.62 -8.83
CA ASP A 140 11.84 19.48 -7.38
C ASP A 140 10.95 18.28 -7.02
N VAL A 141 10.26 17.68 -7.99
CA VAL A 141 9.42 16.50 -7.77
C VAL A 141 10.29 15.24 -7.73
N LYS A 142 10.34 14.60 -6.57
CA LYS A 142 11.09 13.37 -6.31
C LYS A 142 10.19 12.31 -5.70
N ILE A 143 10.05 11.19 -6.39
CA ILE A 143 9.30 10.01 -5.94
C ILE A 143 10.23 8.82 -6.06
N ASN A 144 10.62 8.26 -4.92
CA ASN A 144 11.54 7.14 -4.87
C ASN A 144 11.00 6.14 -3.84
N LEU A 145 10.62 4.95 -4.31
CA LEU A 145 10.12 3.85 -3.48
C LEU A 145 10.74 2.53 -3.95
N LYS A 146 11.28 1.77 -3.01
CA LYS A 146 11.66 0.37 -3.18
C LYS A 146 11.06 -0.47 -2.04
N PHE A 147 10.84 -1.76 -2.28
CA PHE A 147 10.54 -2.69 -1.21
C PHE A 147 11.82 -3.44 -0.79
N GLU A 148 11.85 -3.86 0.47
CA GLU A 148 12.94 -4.65 1.02
C GLU A 148 12.38 -5.69 1.98
N ASN A 149 12.94 -6.91 1.96
CA ASN A 149 12.56 -8.01 2.85
C ASN A 149 11.05 -8.36 2.84
N THR A 150 10.36 -8.13 1.73
CA THR A 150 8.91 -8.33 1.64
C THR A 150 8.47 -8.78 0.25
N ILE A 151 7.34 -9.47 0.21
CA ILE A 151 6.62 -9.85 -1.01
C ILE A 151 5.26 -9.14 -1.11
N ARG A 152 4.96 -8.26 -0.15
CA ARG A 152 3.70 -7.53 -0.04
C ARG A 152 3.72 -6.26 -0.90
N THR A 153 3.81 -6.41 -2.21
CA THR A 153 4.03 -5.29 -3.16
C THR A 153 2.74 -4.80 -3.83
N TYR A 154 1.57 -5.09 -3.25
CA TYR A 154 0.27 -4.67 -3.77
C TYR A 154 -0.39 -3.67 -2.82
N MET A 155 -1.05 -2.67 -3.39
CA MET A 155 -1.76 -1.62 -2.67
C MET A 155 -3.16 -1.39 -3.25
N GLY A 156 -4.08 -0.87 -2.45
CA GLY A 156 -5.33 -0.32 -2.95
C GLY A 156 -5.03 0.80 -3.95
N ARG A 157 -5.75 0.84 -5.08
CA ARG A 157 -5.49 1.82 -6.15
C ARG A 157 -5.53 3.28 -5.68
N ASP A 158 -6.41 3.59 -4.72
CA ASP A 158 -6.61 4.93 -4.15
C ASP A 158 -5.52 5.24 -3.11
N HIS A 159 -5.15 4.23 -2.30
CA HIS A 159 -4.00 4.31 -1.37
C HIS A 159 -2.68 4.54 -2.08
N PHE A 160 -2.50 3.94 -3.26
CA PHE A 160 -1.33 4.17 -4.07
C PHE A 160 -1.28 5.61 -4.62
N ALA A 161 -2.41 6.19 -5.03
CA ALA A 161 -2.49 7.60 -5.40
C ALA A 161 -2.07 8.52 -4.25
N ALA A 162 -2.57 8.26 -3.05
CA ALA A 162 -2.18 9.00 -1.85
C ALA A 162 -0.69 8.87 -1.52
N LEU A 163 -0.12 7.67 -1.66
CA LEU A 163 1.30 7.45 -1.45
C LEU A 163 2.16 8.21 -2.47
N ILE A 164 1.78 8.23 -3.75
CA ILE A 164 2.46 9.02 -4.79
C ILE A 164 2.51 10.50 -4.39
N GLY A 165 1.37 11.08 -3.99
CA GLY A 165 1.30 12.47 -3.58
C GLY A 165 2.16 12.77 -2.34
N ALA A 166 2.11 11.88 -1.34
CA ALA A 166 2.92 12.02 -0.14
C ALA A 166 4.43 11.95 -0.44
N LEU A 167 4.86 11.02 -1.30
CA LEU A 167 6.26 10.91 -1.73
C LEU A 167 6.70 12.13 -2.52
N ALA A 168 5.91 12.59 -3.49
CA ALA A 168 6.20 13.77 -4.28
C ALA A 168 6.39 15.01 -3.41
N LYS A 169 5.50 15.20 -2.42
CA LYS A 169 5.50 16.36 -1.51
C LYS A 169 6.63 16.30 -0.48
N CYS A 170 6.95 15.12 0.05
CA CYS A 170 8.03 15.01 1.05
C CYS A 170 9.42 14.92 0.39
N GLY A 171 9.52 14.43 -0.85
CA GLY A 171 10.76 14.28 -1.60
C GLY A 171 11.75 13.28 -1.00
N LEU A 172 11.30 12.42 -0.09
CA LEU A 172 12.12 11.41 0.59
C LEU A 172 12.16 10.10 -0.22
N ALA A 173 13.25 9.36 -0.07
CA ALA A 173 13.38 8.03 -0.66
C ALA A 173 12.91 6.96 0.33
N LEU A 174 11.78 6.33 0.03
CA LEU A 174 11.13 5.37 0.91
C LEU A 174 11.66 3.95 0.67
N VAL A 175 12.03 3.28 1.76
CA VAL A 175 12.24 1.83 1.81
C VAL A 175 11.04 1.24 2.54
N SER A 176 10.29 0.37 1.88
CA SER A 176 9.06 -0.20 2.43
C SER A 176 9.23 -1.68 2.82
N GLU A 177 8.74 -2.03 4.01
CA GLU A 177 8.57 -3.42 4.48
C GLU A 177 7.25 -4.05 3.96
N GLY A 178 6.51 -3.31 3.14
CA GLY A 178 5.40 -3.80 2.33
C GLY A 178 4.02 -3.31 2.71
N SER A 179 3.07 -3.61 1.83
CA SER A 179 1.64 -3.37 1.97
C SER A 179 0.88 -4.70 2.03
N ALA A 180 0.28 -5.15 0.93
CA ALA A 180 -0.48 -6.40 0.83
C ALA A 180 0.06 -7.34 -0.25
N MET A 181 -0.40 -8.58 -0.19
CA MET A 181 -0.23 -9.62 -1.22
C MET A 181 -1.21 -9.42 -2.37
N LYS A 182 -0.99 -10.14 -3.48
CA LYS A 182 -1.85 -10.13 -4.68
C LYS A 182 -3.32 -10.49 -4.38
N ASP A 183 -3.58 -11.26 -3.33
CA ASP A 183 -4.93 -11.65 -2.90
C ASP A 183 -5.48 -10.76 -1.76
N GLY A 184 -4.79 -9.66 -1.44
CA GLY A 184 -5.16 -8.73 -0.39
C GLY A 184 -4.72 -9.16 1.01
N THR A 185 -4.15 -10.37 1.21
CA THR A 185 -3.61 -10.81 2.52
C THR A 185 -2.37 -10.00 2.90
N CYS A 186 -1.96 -10.05 4.17
CA CYS A 186 -0.94 -9.11 4.67
C CYS A 186 0.01 -9.65 5.75
N PHE A 187 0.24 -10.95 5.80
CA PHE A 187 1.07 -11.56 6.84
C PHE A 187 2.50 -10.96 6.90
N PRO A 188 3.10 -10.74 8.08
CA PRO A 188 2.58 -10.97 9.44
C PRO A 188 1.75 -9.79 9.96
N SER A 189 1.68 -8.69 9.20
CA SER A 189 0.85 -7.54 9.54
C SER A 189 -0.64 -7.93 9.58
N VAL A 190 -1.42 -7.13 10.29
CA VAL A 190 -2.82 -7.44 10.63
C VAL A 190 -3.79 -6.37 10.15
N THR A 191 -3.29 -5.25 9.62
CA THR A 191 -4.08 -4.09 9.21
C THR A 191 -3.99 -3.78 7.72
N HIS A 192 -3.07 -4.38 6.96
CA HIS A 192 -2.84 -4.00 5.55
C HIS A 192 -3.78 -4.73 4.58
N THR A 193 -4.83 -5.39 5.07
CA THR A 193 -5.73 -6.15 4.21
C THR A 193 -6.23 -5.27 3.07
N ASN A 194 -6.28 -5.83 1.86
CA ASN A 194 -6.69 -5.13 0.63
C ASN A 194 -5.78 -3.94 0.23
N GLY A 195 -4.56 -3.86 0.78
CA GLY A 195 -3.60 -2.82 0.44
C GLY A 195 -3.90 -1.46 1.08
N GLU A 196 -4.55 -1.47 2.24
CA GLU A 196 -5.04 -0.28 2.97
C GLU A 196 -3.97 0.44 3.81
N SER A 197 -2.78 -0.15 3.92
CA SER A 197 -1.66 0.37 4.70
C SER A 197 -0.31 0.07 4.05
N ILE A 198 0.74 0.78 4.48
CA ILE A 198 2.12 0.54 4.11
C ILE A 198 3.03 0.69 5.34
N ASP A 199 4.01 -0.19 5.45
CA ASP A 199 5.10 -0.09 6.44
C ASP A 199 6.36 0.46 5.76
N SER A 200 7.11 1.30 6.47
CA SER A 200 8.36 1.86 5.96
C SER A 200 9.45 1.95 7.01
N ASP A 201 10.70 1.97 6.58
CA ASP A 201 11.82 2.31 7.45
C ASP A 201 11.62 3.71 8.06
N TYR A 202 12.20 3.90 9.25
CA TYR A 202 12.28 5.22 9.86
C TYR A 202 13.31 6.08 9.15
N PHE A 203 13.01 7.37 9.09
CA PHE A 203 13.98 8.40 8.72
C PHE A 203 14.58 9.03 9.97
N THR A 204 15.32 10.15 9.81
CA THR A 204 15.57 11.06 10.92
C THR A 204 14.25 11.51 11.56
N LEU A 205 14.29 12.01 12.80
CA LEU A 205 13.08 12.48 13.48
C LEU A 205 12.31 13.52 12.64
N ASN A 206 13.04 14.50 12.11
CA ASN A 206 12.45 15.58 11.31
C ASN A 206 11.84 15.06 10.00
N ASP A 207 12.54 14.16 9.31
CA ASP A 207 12.06 13.58 8.06
C ASP A 207 10.89 12.62 8.30
N THR A 208 10.89 11.88 9.40
CA THR A 208 9.77 11.03 9.81
C THR A 208 8.54 11.88 10.07
N GLN A 209 8.68 13.00 10.80
CA GLN A 209 7.57 13.94 11.00
C GLN A 209 7.08 14.54 9.68
N LYS A 210 8.00 14.92 8.78
CA LYS A 210 7.66 15.44 7.45
C LYS A 210 6.87 14.41 6.64
N TYR A 211 7.34 13.18 6.58
CA TYR A 211 6.68 12.07 5.89
C TYR A 211 5.28 11.83 6.45
N ILE A 212 5.14 11.69 7.78
CA ILE A 212 3.85 11.51 8.45
C ILE A 212 2.88 12.65 8.11
N ASN A 213 3.32 13.91 8.18
CA ASN A 213 2.48 15.05 7.85
C ASN A 213 1.95 14.94 6.41
N THR A 214 2.82 14.60 5.46
CA THR A 214 2.42 14.41 4.06
C THR A 214 1.49 13.22 3.87
N MET A 215 1.73 12.07 4.51
CA MET A 215 0.81 10.93 4.46
C MET A 215 -0.59 11.32 4.94
N VAL A 216 -0.66 12.09 6.03
CA VAL A 216 -1.93 12.59 6.58
C VAL A 216 -2.60 13.64 5.69
N ASP A 217 -1.84 14.50 5.02
CA ASP A 217 -2.37 15.45 4.03
C ASP A 217 -3.11 14.72 2.88
N TYR A 218 -2.62 13.54 2.49
CA TYR A 218 -3.21 12.70 1.44
C TYR A 218 -4.19 11.63 1.96
N GLY A 219 -4.63 11.75 3.22
CA GLY A 219 -5.75 10.95 3.74
C GLY A 219 -5.38 9.68 4.49
N PHE A 220 -4.10 9.40 4.74
CA PHE A 220 -3.73 8.39 5.73
C PHE A 220 -4.13 8.87 7.13
N THR A 221 -4.77 8.02 7.93
CA THR A 221 -5.40 8.43 9.20
C THR A 221 -4.93 7.61 10.39
N THR A 222 -4.22 6.52 10.16
CA THR A 222 -3.69 5.63 11.20
C THR A 222 -2.18 5.60 11.13
N ILE A 223 -1.53 6.08 12.18
CA ILE A 223 -0.07 6.11 12.32
C ILE A 223 0.31 5.34 13.58
N TYR A 224 1.08 4.27 13.41
CA TYR A 224 1.77 3.60 14.53
C TYR A 224 3.26 3.77 14.37
N TYR A 225 3.92 4.12 15.47
CA TYR A 225 5.35 4.42 15.45
C TYR A 225 6.05 3.95 16.72
N LYS A 226 7.38 3.99 16.69
CA LYS A 226 8.25 3.48 17.73
C LYS A 226 8.06 4.29 19.02
N PRO A 227 7.98 3.61 20.19
CA PRO A 227 7.90 4.30 21.47
C PRO A 227 9.05 5.28 21.71
N GLY A 228 8.73 6.47 22.20
CA GLY A 228 9.70 7.50 22.57
C GLY A 228 10.28 8.35 21.43
N MET A 229 9.74 8.28 20.20
CA MET A 229 10.27 9.09 19.08
C MET A 229 10.00 10.59 19.21
N GLY A 230 9.09 11.05 20.09
CA GLY A 230 8.81 12.48 20.27
C GLY A 230 8.13 13.14 19.06
N LEU A 231 7.43 12.36 18.22
CA LEU A 231 6.66 12.86 17.09
C LEU A 231 5.39 13.61 17.55
N LYS A 232 4.98 14.60 16.77
CA LYS A 232 3.77 15.40 16.99
C LYS A 232 2.62 14.88 16.14
N LYS A 233 1.45 14.70 16.76
CA LYS A 233 0.23 14.26 16.09
C LYS A 233 -0.21 15.29 15.04
N PRO A 234 -0.33 14.91 13.75
CA PRO A 234 -0.97 15.77 12.76
C PRO A 234 -2.48 15.89 13.04
N VAL A 235 -3.06 17.06 12.75
CA VAL A 235 -4.46 17.38 13.09
C VAL A 235 -5.46 16.36 12.53
N LYS A 236 -5.26 15.90 11.29
CA LYS A 236 -6.18 14.98 10.60
C LYS A 236 -5.90 13.49 10.89
N ALA A 237 -4.87 13.17 11.68
CA ALA A 237 -4.61 11.78 12.06
C ALA A 237 -5.67 11.31 13.08
N ALA A 238 -6.47 10.31 12.71
CA ALA A 238 -7.45 9.73 13.62
C ALA A 238 -6.74 8.94 14.73
N ILE A 239 -5.86 8.02 14.32
CA ILE A 239 -5.02 7.22 15.21
C ILE A 239 -3.58 7.69 15.01
N PHE A 240 -2.93 8.02 16.12
CA PHE A 240 -1.53 8.42 16.17
C PHE A 240 -0.99 7.92 17.50
N SER A 241 -0.25 6.81 17.49
CA SER A 241 0.08 6.11 18.72
C SER A 241 1.42 5.40 18.65
N GLU A 242 2.14 5.46 19.77
CA GLU A 242 3.31 4.62 19.99
C GLU A 242 2.87 3.16 20.11
N ASP A 243 3.58 2.25 19.45
CA ASP A 243 3.27 0.83 19.49
C ASP A 243 4.54 -0.03 19.53
N LYS A 244 4.55 -1.00 20.45
CA LYS A 244 5.71 -1.85 20.72
C LYS A 244 6.05 -2.86 19.62
N HIS A 245 5.14 -3.06 18.66
CA HIS A 245 5.32 -3.93 17.49
C HIS A 245 5.79 -3.15 16.25
N HIS A 246 6.04 -1.85 16.40
CA HIS A 246 6.50 -0.94 15.34
C HIS A 246 7.85 -0.29 15.72
N LYS A 247 8.74 -1.04 16.38
CA LYS A 247 10.04 -0.50 16.80
C LYS A 247 11.03 -0.36 15.64
N LYS A 248 10.84 -1.13 14.57
CA LYS A 248 11.75 -1.16 13.41
C LYS A 248 11.19 -0.44 12.18
N HIS A 249 9.87 -0.33 12.05
CA HIS A 249 9.19 0.38 10.96
C HIS A 249 8.11 1.33 11.45
N LEU A 250 7.78 2.31 10.61
CA LEU A 250 6.63 3.19 10.70
C LEU A 250 5.45 2.58 9.95
N HIS A 251 4.27 2.57 10.56
CA HIS A 251 3.03 2.16 9.90
C HIS A 251 2.17 3.36 9.51
N CYS A 252 1.69 3.37 8.27
CA CYS A 252 0.73 4.34 7.77
C CYS A 252 -0.46 3.62 7.11
N GLY A 253 -1.68 3.87 7.59
CA GLY A 253 -2.90 3.22 7.09
C GLY A 253 -4.13 4.13 7.00
N ALA A 254 -5.09 3.72 6.17
CA ALA A 254 -6.44 4.28 6.16
C ALA A 254 -7.44 3.26 5.60
N LYS A 255 -8.65 3.21 6.15
CA LYS A 255 -9.70 2.33 5.60
C LYS A 255 -10.14 2.71 4.18
N SER A 256 -10.06 4.00 3.86
CA SER A 256 -10.40 4.56 2.55
C SER A 256 -9.65 5.87 2.34
N ILE A 257 -9.31 6.16 1.09
CA ILE A 257 -8.82 7.46 0.64
C ILE A 257 -9.95 8.18 -0.08
N THR A 258 -10.12 9.47 0.21
CA THR A 258 -11.11 10.30 -0.49
C THR A 258 -10.63 10.58 -1.91
N VAL A 259 -11.41 10.14 -2.89
CA VAL A 259 -11.15 10.38 -4.32
C VAL A 259 -12.44 10.90 -4.95
N THR A 260 -12.34 11.99 -5.70
CA THR A 260 -13.47 12.53 -6.46
C THR A 260 -13.47 11.93 -7.85
N GLU A 261 -14.55 11.25 -8.24
CA GLU A 261 -14.70 10.78 -9.63
C GLU A 261 -15.17 11.93 -10.54
N LYS A 262 -14.55 12.03 -11.72
CA LYS A 262 -14.78 13.06 -12.73
C LYS A 262 -15.06 12.43 -14.10
#